data_AF-A0A7Y8I4S3-F1
#
_entry.id   AF-A0A7Y8I4S3-F1
#
_cell.length_a   1.000
_cell.length_b   1.000
_cell.length_c   1.000
_cell.angle_alpha   90.00
_cell.angle_beta   90.00
_cell.angle_gamma   90.00
#
_symmetry.space_group_name_H-M   'P 1'
#
loop_
_entity.id
_entity.type
_entity.pdbx_description
1 polymer ?
#
loop_
_entity_poly.entity_id
_entity_poly.type
_entity_poly.pdbx_seq_one_letter_code
_entity_poly.pdbx_strand_id
1 'polypeptide(L)'
;MPVCPNCEYEYVEGIAFCPDCGSTLLADEDYMKPEEWNEKNWEIVYTSSQEIEVEMLKDNLESAGINVVILSQKDRNYPAPGDFSVIKLLARKEDVQDVLEFIQKTKSLNSLDEEATADE
;
A
#
# COMPACT_ATOMS: atom_id res chain seq x y z
N MET A 1 14.63 5.68 29.71
CA MET A 1 15.69 6.42 29.02
C MET A 1 15.04 7.50 28.17
N PRO A 2 15.55 8.73 28.12
CA PRO A 2 15.00 9.73 27.21
C PRO A 2 15.33 9.41 25.74
N VAL A 3 14.34 9.52 24.85
CA VAL A 3 14.48 9.26 23.41
C VAL A 3 14.29 10.55 22.62
N CYS A 4 15.12 10.75 21.60
CA CYS A 4 14.95 11.85 20.68
C CYS A 4 13.88 11.52 19.62
N PRO A 5 12.80 12.31 19.50
CA PRO A 5 11.73 12.02 18.53
C PRO A 5 12.13 12.18 17.07
N ASN A 6 13.26 12.83 16.79
CA ASN A 6 13.71 13.11 15.42
C ASN A 6 14.89 12.22 15.00
N CYS A 7 15.78 11.88 15.93
CA CYS A 7 16.95 11.05 15.65
C CYS A 7 16.80 9.60 16.13
N GLU A 8 15.76 9.31 16.90
CA GLU A 8 15.48 7.99 17.52
C GLU A 8 16.60 7.45 18.43
N TYR A 9 17.55 8.29 18.83
CA TYR A 9 18.61 7.92 19.78
C TYR A 9 18.10 7.91 21.22
N GLU A 10 18.54 6.90 21.96
CA GLU A 10 18.38 6.78 23.41
C GLU A 10 19.49 7.52 24.15
N TYR A 11 19.14 8.26 25.18
CA TYR A 11 20.06 9.05 26.00
C TYR A 11 20.01 8.60 27.46
N VAL A 12 21.06 8.97 28.20
CA VAL A 12 21.08 8.83 29.67
C VAL A 12 20.19 9.89 30.33
N GLU A 13 19.66 9.54 31.50
CA GLU A 13 18.82 10.45 32.29
C GLU A 13 19.58 11.71 32.72
N GLY A 14 18.91 12.86 32.67
CA GLY A 14 19.49 14.17 33.01
C GLY A 14 19.83 15.05 31.79
N ILE A 15 19.69 14.53 30.58
CA ILE A 15 19.81 15.31 29.33
C ILE A 15 18.40 15.74 28.90
N ALA A 16 18.17 17.05 28.77
CA ALA A 16 16.86 17.60 28.38
C ALA A 16 16.72 17.82 26.86
N PHE A 17 17.85 17.97 26.16
CA PHE A 17 17.89 18.34 24.73
C PHE A 17 18.85 17.43 23.95
N CYS A 18 18.46 17.06 22.75
CA CYS A 18 19.32 16.32 21.82
C CYS A 18 20.49 17.21 21.36
N PRO A 19 21.76 16.78 21.49
CA PRO A 19 22.91 17.56 21.04
C PRO A 19 23.03 17.65 19.52
N ASP A 20 22.40 16.74 18.76
CA ASP A 20 22.53 16.66 17.31
C ASP A 20 21.44 17.47 16.58
N CYS A 21 20.18 17.34 16.98
CA CYS A 21 19.06 18.04 16.32
C CYS A 21 18.40 19.14 17.17
N GLY A 22 18.75 19.26 18.45
CA GLY A 22 18.24 20.31 19.34
C GLY A 22 16.81 20.12 19.86
N SER A 23 16.12 19.02 19.51
CA SER A 23 14.77 18.75 20.01
C SER A 23 14.77 18.36 21.49
N THR A 24 13.68 18.64 22.20
CA THR A 24 13.45 18.16 23.56
C THR A 24 13.32 16.64 23.55
N LEU A 25 14.03 15.98 24.46
CA LEU A 25 13.96 14.53 24.61
C LEU A 25 12.67 14.15 25.34
N LEU A 26 12.03 13.09 24.87
CA LEU A 26 10.82 12.53 25.48
C LEU A 26 11.20 11.39 26.41
N ALA A 27 10.46 11.18 27.49
CA ALA A 27 10.60 9.95 28.26
C ALA A 27 10.11 8.76 27.41
N ASP A 28 10.64 7.56 27.65
CA ASP A 28 10.20 6.33 26.95
C ASP A 28 8.67 6.15 26.97
N GLU A 29 8.01 6.55 28.06
CA GLU A 29 6.55 6.47 28.22
C GLU A 29 5.77 7.43 27.32
N ASP A 30 6.36 8.58 26.99
CA ASP A 30 5.76 9.59 26.10
C ASP A 30 6.15 9.37 24.64
N TYR A 31 7.14 8.53 24.37
CA TYR A 31 7.61 8.24 23.03
C TYR A 31 6.72 7.20 22.35
N MET A 32 5.76 7.67 21.55
CA MET A 32 5.00 6.81 20.63
C MET A 32 5.80 6.62 19.34
N LYS A 33 6.41 5.44 19.18
CA LYS A 33 7.00 5.04 17.90
C LYS A 33 5.89 4.99 16.83
N PRO A 34 6.10 5.56 15.63
CA PRO A 34 5.19 5.36 14.51
C PRO A 34 4.99 3.85 14.28
N GLU A 35 3.77 3.42 13.98
CA GLU A 35 3.52 2.02 13.64
C GLU A 35 4.41 1.62 12.45
N GLU A 36 5.29 0.64 12.67
CA GLU A 36 6.15 0.13 11.61
C GLU A 36 5.29 -0.49 10.50
N TRP A 37 5.72 -0.30 9.25
CA TRP A 37 5.04 -0.87 8.09
C TRP A 37 5.27 -2.38 8.07
N ASN A 38 4.38 -3.12 8.72
CA ASN A 38 4.45 -4.56 8.84
C ASN A 38 3.61 -5.25 7.75
N GLU A 39 3.90 -6.51 7.44
CA GLU A 39 3.16 -7.30 6.43
C GLU A 39 1.66 -7.35 6.74
N LYS A 40 1.30 -7.26 8.03
CA LYS A 40 -0.08 -7.21 8.52
C LYS A 40 -0.85 -5.95 8.14
N ASN A 41 -0.17 -4.90 7.65
CA ASN A 41 -0.80 -3.63 7.29
C ASN A 41 -1.26 -3.59 5.83
N TRP A 42 -0.98 -4.65 5.08
CA TRP A 42 -1.38 -4.82 3.69
C TRP A 42 -2.55 -5.79 3.59
N GLU A 43 -3.51 -5.45 2.73
CA GLU A 43 -4.68 -6.26 2.44
C GLU A 43 -4.83 -6.45 0.93
N ILE A 44 -5.26 -7.64 0.52
CA ILE A 44 -5.45 -7.97 -0.90
C ILE A 44 -6.79 -7.40 -1.34
N VAL A 45 -6.75 -6.43 -2.25
CA VAL A 45 -7.93 -5.73 -2.77
C VAL A 45 -8.39 -6.28 -4.13
N TYR A 46 -7.45 -6.81 -4.92
CA TYR A 46 -7.76 -7.35 -6.24
C TYR A 46 -6.83 -8.52 -6.59
N THR A 47 -7.34 -9.48 -7.35
CA THR A 47 -6.56 -10.59 -7.89
C THR A 47 -6.97 -10.87 -9.33
N SER A 48 -6.01 -10.96 -10.24
CA SER A 48 -6.24 -11.33 -11.64
C SER A 48 -5.05 -12.14 -12.17
N SER A 49 -5.26 -12.92 -13.23
CA SER A 49 -4.19 -13.60 -13.97
C SER A 49 -3.64 -12.77 -15.13
N GLN A 50 -4.30 -11.65 -15.45
CA GLN A 50 -3.90 -10.73 -16.50
C GLN A 50 -3.05 -9.57 -15.94
N GLU A 51 -1.75 -9.57 -16.28
CA GLU A 51 -0.79 -8.56 -15.79
C GLU A 51 -1.19 -7.13 -16.20
N ILE A 52 -1.59 -6.96 -17.46
CA ILE A 52 -1.99 -5.67 -18.03
C ILE A 52 -3.18 -5.06 -17.27
N GLU A 53 -4.15 -5.88 -16.88
CA GLU A 53 -5.33 -5.42 -16.14
C GLU A 53 -4.93 -4.88 -14.75
N VAL A 54 -4.05 -5.60 -14.05
CA VAL A 54 -3.59 -5.20 -12.71
C VAL A 54 -2.71 -3.95 -12.79
N GLU A 55 -1.87 -3.83 -13.82
CA GLU A 55 -1.06 -2.63 -14.06
C GLU A 55 -1.95 -1.40 -14.33
N MET A 56 -2.95 -1.52 -15.22
CA MET A 56 -3.89 -0.41 -15.47
C MET A 56 -4.63 0.00 -14.19
N LEU A 57 -5.05 -0.97 -13.37
CA LEU A 57 -5.72 -0.67 -12.10
C LEU A 57 -4.79 0.05 -11.13
N LYS A 58 -3.52 -0.39 -11.05
CA LYS A 58 -2.49 0.23 -10.22
C LYS A 58 -2.24 1.68 -10.63
N ASP A 59 -2.05 1.94 -11.92
CA ASP A 59 -1.79 3.29 -12.44
C ASP A 59 -2.97 4.24 -12.17
N ASN A 60 -4.20 3.73 -12.32
CA ASN A 60 -5.41 4.50 -12.02
C ASN A 60 -5.53 4.83 -10.53
N LEU A 61 -5.22 3.88 -9.64
CA LEU A 61 -5.25 4.08 -8.19
C LEU A 61 -4.14 5.03 -7.71
N GLU A 62 -2.93 4.90 -8.26
CA GLU A 62 -1.82 5.82 -7.97
C GLU A 62 -2.15 7.25 -8.46
N SER A 63 -2.83 7.38 -9.60
CA SER A 63 -3.31 8.68 -10.11
C SER A 63 -4.38 9.30 -9.21
N ALA A 64 -5.17 8.47 -8.51
CA ALA A 64 -6.12 8.93 -7.48
C ALA A 64 -5.43 9.27 -6.14
N GLY A 65 -4.12 9.08 -6.02
CA GLY A 65 -3.34 9.32 -4.81
C GLY A 65 -3.33 8.15 -3.83
N ILE A 66 -3.80 6.97 -4.23
CA ILE A 66 -3.86 5.78 -3.37
C ILE A 66 -2.64 4.90 -3.64
N ASN A 67 -1.89 4.56 -2.60
CA ASN A 67 -0.67 3.76 -2.72
C ASN A 67 -1.00 2.26 -2.71
N VAL A 68 -0.71 1.59 -3.83
CA VAL A 68 -0.94 0.15 -4.02
C VAL A 68 0.29 -0.56 -4.55
N VAL A 69 0.44 -1.83 -4.18
CA VAL A 69 1.59 -2.66 -4.54
C VAL A 69 1.12 -3.92 -5.26
N ILE A 70 1.81 -4.27 -6.34
CA ILE A 70 1.57 -5.53 -7.06
C ILE A 70 2.51 -6.61 -6.51
N LEU A 71 1.92 -7.74 -6.13
CA LEU A 71 2.63 -8.98 -5.82
C LEU A 71 2.33 -10.02 -6.90
N SER A 72 3.25 -10.16 -7.85
CA SER A 72 3.18 -11.18 -8.91
C SER A 72 3.93 -12.44 -8.47
N GLN A 73 3.23 -13.57 -8.46
CA GLN A 73 3.84 -14.91 -8.27
C GLN A 73 4.13 -15.60 -9.61
N LYS A 74 4.04 -14.87 -10.73
CA LYS A 74 4.24 -15.40 -12.07
C LYS A 74 5.72 -15.39 -12.42
N ASP A 75 6.32 -16.56 -12.51
CA ASP A 75 7.65 -16.71 -13.12
C ASP A 75 7.50 -16.67 -14.64
N ARG A 76 8.07 -15.64 -15.28
CA ARG A 76 8.04 -15.49 -16.75
C ARG A 76 8.84 -16.59 -17.48
N ASN A 77 9.85 -17.18 -16.83
CA ASN A 77 10.69 -18.23 -17.42
C ASN A 77 10.07 -19.62 -17.28
N TYR A 78 9.14 -19.81 -16.33
CA TYR A 78 8.48 -21.09 -16.12
C TYR A 78 6.95 -20.89 -16.06
N PRO A 79 6.28 -20.83 -17.24
CA PRO A 79 4.83 -20.73 -17.27
C PRO A 79 4.24 -22.01 -16.67
N ALA A 80 3.78 -21.94 -15.42
CA ALA A 80 3.07 -23.03 -14.81
C ALA A 80 1.75 -23.28 -15.57
N PRO A 81 1.37 -24.53 -15.83
CA PRO A 81 0.10 -24.82 -16.49
C PRO A 81 -1.08 -24.44 -15.57
N GLY A 82 -1.91 -23.51 -16.03
CA GLY A 82 -3.18 -23.14 -15.38
C GLY A 82 -3.19 -21.81 -14.64
N ASP A 83 -4.37 -21.44 -14.15
CA ASP A 83 -4.75 -20.15 -13.52
C ASP A 83 -4.06 -19.86 -12.16
N PHE A 84 -3.03 -20.63 -11.80
CA PHE A 84 -2.34 -20.51 -10.51
C PHE A 84 -1.36 -19.33 -10.45
N SER A 85 -1.06 -18.72 -11.59
CA SER A 85 -0.24 -17.51 -11.68
C SER A 85 -1.10 -16.28 -11.36
N VAL A 86 -1.56 -16.19 -10.11
CA VAL A 86 -2.37 -15.06 -9.65
C VAL A 86 -1.47 -13.87 -9.32
N ILE A 87 -1.78 -12.73 -9.92
CA ILE A 87 -1.19 -11.44 -9.60
C ILE A 87 -2.12 -10.78 -8.59
N LYS A 88 -1.56 -10.37 -7.45
CA LYS A 88 -2.32 -9.76 -6.36
C LYS A 88 -2.02 -8.28 -6.28
N LEU A 89 -3.06 -7.47 -6.15
CA LEU A 89 -2.93 -6.06 -5.80
C LEU A 89 -3.19 -5.89 -4.31
N LEU A 90 -2.25 -5.25 -3.63
CA LEU A 90 -2.24 -5.02 -2.20
C LEU A 90 -2.42 -3.52 -1.94
N ALA A 91 -3.27 -3.18 -0.99
CA ALA A 91 -3.46 -1.82 -0.49
C ALA A 91 -3.20 -1.77 1.01
N ARG A 92 -2.96 -0.56 1.55
CA ARG A 92 -2.92 -0.36 2.99
C ARG A 92 -4.30 -0.56 3.58
N LYS A 93 -4.36 -1.09 4.81
CA LYS A 93 -5.60 -1.22 5.58
C LYS A 93 -6.42 0.07 5.69
N GLU A 94 -5.73 1.20 5.81
CA GLU A 94 -6.35 2.54 5.87
C GLU A 94 -7.09 2.88 4.58
N ASP A 95 -6.58 2.44 3.43
CA ASP A 95 -7.05 2.82 2.09
C ASP A 95 -7.96 1.76 1.44
N VAL A 96 -8.21 0.62 2.10
CA VAL A 96 -8.96 -0.51 1.50
C VAL A 96 -10.33 -0.08 0.99
N GLN A 97 -11.06 0.72 1.78
CA GLN A 97 -12.40 1.16 1.43
C GLN A 97 -12.41 2.03 0.16
N ASP A 98 -11.48 2.98 0.08
CA ASP A 98 -11.35 3.89 -1.06
C ASP A 98 -10.98 3.12 -2.33
N VAL A 99 -10.08 2.14 -2.22
CA VAL A 99 -9.71 1.27 -3.35
C VAL A 99 -10.91 0.47 -3.85
N LEU A 100 -11.70 -0.12 -2.95
CA LEU A 100 -12.87 -0.92 -3.33
C LEU A 100 -13.92 -0.06 -4.05
N GLU A 101 -14.19 1.15 -3.56
CA GLU A 101 -15.10 2.09 -4.21
C GLU A 101 -14.61 2.51 -5.60
N PHE A 102 -13.31 2.79 -5.72
CA PHE A 102 -12.69 3.13 -7.00
C PHE A 102 -12.78 1.99 -8.02
N ILE A 103 -12.50 0.76 -7.60
CA ILE A 103 -12.59 -0.44 -8.46
C ILE A 103 -14.03 -0.64 -8.93
N GLN A 104 -15.02 -0.50 -8.04
CA GLN A 104 -16.44 -0.64 -8.40
C GLN A 104 -16.86 0.41 -9.42
N LYS A 105 -16.46 1.67 -9.23
CA LYS A 105 -16.72 2.77 -10.16
C LYS A 105 -16.08 2.53 -11.53
N THR A 106 -14.86 2.02 -11.55
CA THR A 106 -14.14 1.74 -12.81
C THR A 106 -14.79 0.59 -13.57
N LYS A 107 -15.24 -0.46 -12.87
CA LYS A 107 -15.96 -1.58 -13.48
C LYS A 107 -17.34 -1.18 -14.02
N SER A 108 -18.09 -0.34 -13.31
CA SER A 108 -19.40 0.10 -13.79
C SER A 108 -19.32 1.00 -15.02
N LEU A 109 -18.24 1.77 -15.17
CA LEU A 109 -17.96 2.54 -16.38
C LEU A 109 -17.65 1.62 -17.58
N ASN A 110 -16.79 0.61 -17.41
CA ASN A 110 -16.47 -0.32 -18.49
C ASN A 110 -17.66 -1.17 -18.97
N SER A 111 -18.62 -1.51 -18.08
CA SER A 111 -19.82 -2.25 -18.50
C SER A 111 -20.79 -1.45 -19.37
N LEU A 112 -20.69 -0.11 -19.39
CA LEU A 112 -21.53 0.75 -20.23
C LEU A 112 -20.97 0.92 -21.65
N ASP A 113 -19.67 0.68 -21.83
CA ASP A 113 -18.99 0.80 -23.12
C ASP A 113 -19.16 -0.46 -23.98
N GLU A 114 -19.40 -1.63 -23.37
CA GLU A 114 -19.64 -2.89 -24.08
C GLU A 114 -21.06 -2.97 -24.71
N GLU A 115 -22.06 -2.30 -24.13
CA GLU A 115 -23.41 -2.25 -24.71
C GLU A 115 -23.53 -1.29 -25.91
N ALA A 116 -22.58 -0.35 -26.08
CA ALA A 116 -22.60 0.62 -27.17
C ALA A 116 -21.97 0.13 -28.49
N THR A 117 -21.33 -1.04 -28.49
CA THR A 117 -20.62 -1.59 -29.68
C THR A 117 -21.27 -2.82 -30.30
N ALA A 118 -22.45 -3.24 -29.80
CA ALA A 118 -23.18 -4.40 -30.30
C ALA A 118 -24.18 -4.09 -31.45
N ASP A 119 -24.32 -2.83 -31.85
CA ASP A 119 -25.22 -2.38 -32.93
C ASP A 119 -24.45 -1.62 -34.03
N GLU A 120 -23.55 -2.30 -34.76
CA GLU A 120 -23.16 -1.91 -36.14
C GLU A 120 -23.01 -3.13 -37.06
#